data_AF-A0A9R1BAN5-F1
#
_entry.id   AF-A0A9R1BAN5-F1
#
_cell.length_a   1.000
_cell.length_b   1.000
_cell.length_c   1.000
_cell.angle_alpha   90.00
_cell.angle_beta   90.00
_cell.angle_gamma   90.00
#
_symmetry.space_group_name_H-M   'P 1'
#
loop_
_entity.id
_entity.type
_entity.pdbx_description
1 polymer ?
#
loop_
_entity_poly.entity_id
_entity_poly.type
_entity_poly.pdbx_seq_one_letter_code
_entity_poly.pdbx_strand_id
1 'polypeptide(L)'
;MATANADAAEVERLYELGDRLSSAKDKSQHAADYEAIIASVKGQNVKAKQLAAQLIPRYFRSFPALGTFAMEAMFDLVEMEELIRIQAIRGFPLLGKDAEFISKIADILGQLLTSEENVERDAVHKALMSLIRQDVKKIWVGRWAESTFITSRCSRLRGLNSRQVHMHKD
;
A
#
# COMPACT_ATOMS: atom_id res chain seq x y z
N MET A 1 -0.37 34.44 14.89
CA MET A 1 -1.41 33.94 15.82
C MET A 1 -2.56 33.26 15.06
N ALA A 2 -3.22 33.92 14.09
CA ALA A 2 -4.35 33.31 13.36
C ALA A 2 -3.98 32.08 12.50
N THR A 3 -2.80 32.08 11.85
CA THR A 3 -2.31 30.95 11.03
C THR A 3 -2.01 29.71 11.87
N ALA A 4 -1.28 29.87 12.97
CA ALA A 4 -0.93 28.78 13.87
C ALA A 4 -2.16 28.05 14.46
N ASN A 5 -3.26 28.78 14.73
CA ASN A 5 -4.50 28.17 15.20
C ASN A 5 -5.22 27.38 14.10
N ALA A 6 -5.19 27.85 12.85
CA ALA A 6 -5.75 27.13 11.71
C ALA A 6 -4.95 25.85 11.41
N ASP A 7 -3.61 25.93 11.49
CA ASP A 7 -2.71 24.78 11.30
C ASP A 7 -2.94 23.70 12.37
N ALA A 8 -3.15 24.10 13.63
CA ALA A 8 -3.47 23.17 14.71
C ALA A 8 -4.82 22.48 14.48
N ALA A 9 -5.84 23.23 14.07
CA ALA A 9 -7.17 22.70 13.79
C ALA A 9 -7.19 21.72 12.62
N GLU A 10 -6.37 21.94 11.58
CA GLU A 10 -6.25 21.01 10.45
C GLU A 10 -5.61 19.67 10.88
N VAL A 11 -4.57 19.71 11.71
CA VAL A 11 -3.93 18.51 12.24
C VAL A 11 -4.88 17.73 13.15
N GLU A 12 -5.63 18.42 14.01
CA GLU A 12 -6.63 17.81 14.88
C GLU A 12 -7.72 17.10 14.07
N ARG A 13 -8.23 17.74 13.01
CA ARG A 13 -9.19 17.12 12.08
C ARG A 13 -8.63 15.85 11.44
N LEU A 14 -7.36 15.84 11.03
CA LEU A 14 -6.74 14.64 10.46
C LEU A 14 -6.63 13.50 11.49
N TYR A 15 -6.38 13.81 12.76
CA TYR A 15 -6.42 12.81 13.82
C TYR A 15 -7.83 12.23 14.01
N GLU A 16 -8.87 13.08 14.02
CA GLU A 16 -10.25 12.61 14.10
C GLU A 16 -10.64 11.71 12.92
N LEU A 17 -10.28 12.10 11.68
CA LEU A 17 -10.53 11.30 10.48
C LEU A 17 -9.79 9.95 10.57
N GLY A 18 -8.53 9.98 11.01
CA GLY A 18 -7.71 8.80 11.22
C GLY A 18 -8.31 7.84 12.26
N ASP A 19 -8.88 8.37 13.35
CA ASP A 19 -9.52 7.57 14.40
C ASP A 19 -10.86 6.99 13.96
N ARG A 20 -11.69 7.78 13.24
CA ARG A 20 -12.94 7.27 12.62
C ARG A 20 -12.65 6.11 11.67
N LEU A 21 -11.65 6.26 10.80
CA LEU A 21 -11.21 5.19 9.89
C LEU A 21 -10.61 3.97 10.60
N SER A 22 -9.99 4.17 11.77
CA SER A 22 -9.45 3.09 12.58
C SER A 22 -10.55 2.31 13.30
N SER A 23 -11.55 3.03 13.83
CA SER A 23 -12.66 2.50 14.63
C SER A 23 -13.80 1.94 13.78
N ALA A 24 -13.91 2.33 12.50
CA ALA A 24 -14.91 1.83 11.58
C ALA A 24 -14.75 0.32 11.34
N LYS A 25 -15.84 -0.43 11.56
CA LYS A 25 -15.93 -1.86 11.19
C LYS A 25 -15.85 -2.04 9.68
N ASP A 26 -16.58 -1.20 8.94
CA ASP A 26 -16.56 -1.18 7.49
C ASP A 26 -15.93 0.13 7.02
N LYS A 27 -14.66 0.04 6.64
CA LYS A 27 -13.88 1.21 6.22
C LYS A 27 -14.34 1.74 4.87
N SER A 28 -14.90 0.89 4.01
CA SER A 28 -15.27 1.28 2.64
C SER A 28 -16.34 2.37 2.61
N GLN A 29 -17.16 2.47 3.65
CA GLN A 29 -18.22 3.49 3.78
C GLN A 29 -17.67 4.89 4.13
N HIS A 30 -16.41 4.97 4.59
CA HIS A 30 -15.75 6.22 4.98
C HIS A 30 -14.84 6.78 3.87
N ALA A 31 -15.25 6.62 2.60
CA ALA A 31 -14.48 7.09 1.46
C ALA A 31 -14.26 8.61 1.49
N ALA A 32 -15.25 9.39 1.93
CA ALA A 32 -15.15 10.84 2.09
C ALA A 32 -14.09 11.24 3.12
N ASP A 33 -13.97 10.49 4.23
CA ASP A 33 -12.95 10.74 5.25
C ASP A 33 -11.54 10.47 4.69
N TYR A 34 -11.40 9.42 3.88
CA TYR A 34 -10.13 9.12 3.21
C TYR A 34 -9.77 10.15 2.14
N GLU A 35 -10.74 10.61 1.36
CA GLU A 35 -10.56 11.67 0.37
C GLU A 35 -10.12 12.99 1.02
N ALA A 36 -10.69 13.34 2.17
CA ALA A 36 -10.27 14.51 2.95
C ALA A 36 -8.81 14.40 3.43
N ILE A 37 -8.37 13.20 3.83
CA ILE A 37 -6.96 12.96 4.18
C ILE A 37 -6.06 13.15 2.95
N ILE A 38 -6.42 12.62 1.78
CA ILE A 38 -5.64 12.82 0.55
C ILE A 38 -5.58 14.30 0.18
N ALA A 39 -6.70 15.02 0.27
CA ALA A 39 -6.77 16.44 -0.05
C ALA A 39 -5.85 17.31 0.84
N SER A 40 -5.62 16.91 2.09
CA SER A 40 -4.72 17.63 3.02
C SER A 40 -3.26 17.69 2.55
N VAL A 41 -2.83 16.80 1.66
CA VAL A 41 -1.50 16.83 1.03
C VAL A 41 -1.27 18.11 0.24
N LYS A 42 -2.34 18.70 -0.33
CA LYS A 42 -2.27 19.96 -1.09
C LYS A 42 -2.29 21.21 -0.20
N GLY A 43 -2.44 21.05 1.12
CA GLY A 43 -2.42 22.13 2.09
C GLY A 43 -1.05 22.81 2.22
N GLN A 44 -0.95 23.80 3.10
CA GLN A 44 0.32 24.49 3.43
C GLN A 44 0.96 23.95 4.70
N ASN A 45 0.23 23.18 5.50
CA ASN A 45 0.65 22.74 6.82
C ASN A 45 1.55 21.51 6.76
N VAL A 46 2.81 21.68 7.18
CA VAL A 46 3.84 20.64 7.19
C VAL A 46 3.45 19.46 8.09
N LYS A 47 2.88 19.71 9.27
CA LYS A 47 2.48 18.63 10.19
C LYS A 47 1.29 17.84 9.67
N ALA A 48 0.33 18.52 9.05
CA ALA A 48 -0.80 17.85 8.39
C ALA A 48 -0.31 16.92 7.27
N LYS A 49 0.62 17.39 6.43
CA LYS A 49 1.25 16.57 5.38
C LYS A 49 2.01 15.37 5.92
N GLN A 50 2.77 15.53 7.01
CA GLN A 50 3.46 14.42 7.67
C GLN A 50 2.49 13.36 8.20
N LEU A 51 1.34 13.79 8.73
CA LEU A 51 0.31 12.89 9.21
C LEU A 51 -0.39 12.20 8.04
N ALA A 52 -0.72 12.95 6.97
CA ALA A 52 -1.30 12.42 5.75
C ALA A 52 -0.41 11.33 5.12
N ALA A 53 0.91 11.56 5.04
CA ALA A 53 1.89 10.59 4.55
C ALA A 53 1.88 9.25 5.31
N GLN A 54 1.43 9.25 6.56
CA GLN A 54 1.29 8.03 7.37
C GLN A 54 -0.10 7.39 7.22
N LEU A 55 -1.15 8.20 7.13
CA LEU A 55 -2.54 7.73 7.07
C LEU A 55 -2.91 7.18 5.69
N ILE A 56 -2.48 7.84 4.60
CA ILE A 56 -2.74 7.42 3.21
C ILE A 56 -2.36 5.94 2.98
N PRO A 57 -1.11 5.51 3.22
CA PRO A 57 -0.69 4.13 2.97
C PRO A 57 -1.32 3.13 3.93
N ARG A 58 -1.73 3.56 5.13
CA ARG A 58 -2.37 2.71 6.14
C ARG A 58 -3.76 2.25 5.70
N TYR A 59 -4.52 3.13 5.04
CA TYR A 59 -5.91 2.86 4.67
C TYR A 59 -6.13 2.53 3.19
N PHE A 60 -5.11 2.70 2.35
CA PHE A 60 -5.15 2.45 0.90
C PHE A 60 -5.92 1.20 0.47
N ARG A 61 -5.67 0.06 1.14
CA ARG A 61 -6.31 -1.24 0.81
C ARG A 61 -7.82 -1.27 1.00
N SER A 62 -8.35 -0.37 1.81
CA SER A 62 -9.80 -0.27 2.06
C SER A 62 -10.51 0.56 0.98
N PHE A 63 -9.76 1.30 0.16
CA PHE A 63 -10.28 2.29 -0.80
C PHE A 63 -9.64 2.16 -2.19
N PRO A 64 -9.84 1.02 -2.89
CA PRO A 64 -9.24 0.80 -4.20
C PRO A 64 -9.69 1.84 -5.24
N ALA A 65 -10.92 2.38 -5.12
CA ALA A 65 -11.44 3.41 -6.02
C ALA A 65 -10.67 4.74 -5.94
N LEU A 66 -10.04 5.03 -4.80
CA LEU A 66 -9.21 6.22 -4.57
C LEU A 66 -7.71 5.92 -4.74
N GLY A 67 -7.36 4.72 -5.20
CA GLY A 67 -5.97 4.25 -5.27
C GLY A 67 -5.07 5.14 -6.11
N THR A 68 -5.51 5.55 -7.30
CA THR A 68 -4.74 6.43 -8.18
C THR A 68 -4.46 7.78 -7.52
N PHE A 69 -5.48 8.43 -6.96
CA PHE A 69 -5.33 9.72 -6.27
C PHE A 69 -4.45 9.62 -5.02
N ALA A 70 -4.57 8.54 -4.26
CA ALA A 70 -3.72 8.28 -3.11
C ALA A 70 -2.25 8.08 -3.51
N MET A 71 -1.99 7.40 -4.62
CA MET A 71 -0.64 7.19 -5.16
C MET A 71 -0.03 8.49 -5.67
N GLU A 72 -0.77 9.28 -6.43
CA GLU A 72 -0.34 10.61 -6.89
C GLU A 72 0.03 11.50 -5.70
N ALA A 73 -0.81 11.56 -4.68
CA ALA A 73 -0.52 12.32 -3.47
C ALA A 73 0.73 11.83 -2.72
N MET A 74 1.00 10.52 -2.72
CA MET A 74 2.22 9.98 -2.11
C MET A 74 3.48 10.32 -2.92
N PHE A 75 3.36 10.43 -4.24
CA PHE A 75 4.46 10.94 -5.07
C PHE A 75 4.69 12.43 -4.82
N ASP A 76 3.64 13.25 -4.73
CA ASP A 76 3.80 14.67 -4.36
C ASP A 76 4.51 14.82 -3.00
N LEU A 77 4.17 13.99 -2.01
CA LEU A 77 4.79 14.02 -0.68
C LEU A 77 6.27 13.63 -0.70
N VAL A 78 6.71 12.77 -1.62
CA VAL A 78 8.12 12.36 -1.69
C VAL A 78 9.02 13.47 -2.21
N GLU A 79 8.47 14.43 -2.96
CA GLU A 79 9.23 15.57 -3.50
C GLU A 79 9.33 16.75 -2.51
N MET A 80 8.65 16.67 -1.37
CA MET A 80 8.59 17.72 -0.36
C MET A 80 9.81 17.71 0.60
N GLU A 81 9.69 18.42 1.73
CA GLU A 81 10.71 18.49 2.78
C GLU A 81 11.11 17.11 3.31
N GLU A 82 12.35 17.01 3.79
CA GLU A 82 12.99 15.76 4.25
C GLU A 82 12.13 14.95 5.22
N LEU A 83 11.54 15.60 6.22
CA LEU A 83 10.71 14.91 7.21
C LEU A 83 9.44 14.32 6.61
N ILE A 84 8.82 14.99 5.64
CA ILE A 84 7.64 14.49 4.93
C ILE A 84 8.04 13.33 4.02
N ARG A 85 9.12 13.52 3.26
CA ARG A 85 9.66 12.53 2.33
C ARG A 85 10.00 11.21 3.04
N ILE A 86 10.64 11.26 4.21
CA ILE A 86 10.93 10.07 5.02
C ILE A 86 9.65 9.31 5.42
N GLN A 87 8.56 10.01 5.74
CA GLN A 87 7.29 9.35 6.06
C GLN A 87 6.66 8.72 4.82
N ALA A 88 6.68 9.42 3.69
CA ALA A 88 6.19 8.89 2.42
C ALA A 88 6.94 7.62 2.00
N ILE A 89 8.28 7.64 2.11
CA ILE A 89 9.16 6.48 1.83
C ILE A 89 8.74 5.26 2.66
N ARG A 90 8.51 5.45 3.96
CA ARG A 90 8.06 4.37 4.87
C ARG A 90 6.67 3.84 4.51
N GLY A 91 5.85 4.67 3.87
CA GLY A 91 4.51 4.33 3.41
C GLY A 91 4.48 3.46 2.15
N PHE A 92 5.43 3.63 1.22
CA PHE A 92 5.42 2.93 -0.06
C PHE A 92 5.31 1.40 0.00
N PRO A 93 5.98 0.68 0.91
CA PRO A 93 5.84 -0.78 0.99
C PRO A 93 4.42 -1.26 1.34
N LEU A 94 3.56 -0.40 1.90
CA LEU A 94 2.16 -0.72 2.18
C LEU A 94 1.29 -0.64 0.93
N LEU A 95 1.70 0.21 -0.02
CA LEU A 95 1.06 0.50 -1.31
C LEU A 95 1.48 -0.47 -2.42
N GLY A 96 2.70 -1.04 -2.35
CA GLY A 96 3.32 -1.92 -3.35
C GLY A 96 2.70 -3.31 -3.51
N LYS A 97 1.36 -3.41 -3.60
CA LYS A 97 0.68 -4.67 -3.91
C LYS A 97 0.36 -4.82 -5.39
N ASP A 98 0.04 -3.72 -6.07
CA ASP A 98 -0.30 -3.71 -7.49
C ASP A 98 0.96 -3.51 -8.34
N ALA A 99 1.14 -4.37 -9.33
CA ALA A 99 2.35 -4.40 -10.17
C ALA A 99 2.65 -3.06 -10.84
N GLU A 100 1.61 -2.31 -11.22
CA GLU A 100 1.73 -1.00 -11.86
C GLU A 100 2.40 0.05 -10.98
N PHE A 101 2.14 0.01 -9.66
CA PHE A 101 2.73 0.95 -8.72
C PHE A 101 4.11 0.50 -8.25
N ILE A 102 4.37 -0.81 -8.20
CA ILE A 102 5.65 -1.35 -7.72
C ILE A 102 6.83 -0.82 -8.55
N SER A 103 6.73 -0.83 -9.88
CA SER A 103 7.81 -0.31 -10.75
C SER A 103 8.09 1.16 -10.49
N LYS A 104 7.05 2.01 -10.46
CA LYS A 104 7.20 3.46 -10.18
C LYS A 104 7.78 3.73 -8.79
N ILE A 105 7.31 2.99 -7.78
CA ILE A 105 7.83 3.08 -6.40
C ILE A 105 9.31 2.68 -6.37
N ALA A 106 9.69 1.59 -7.04
CA ALA A 106 11.07 1.11 -7.07
C ALA A 106 11.99 2.12 -7.78
N ASP A 107 11.53 2.74 -8.88
CA ASP A 107 12.28 3.77 -9.60
C ASP A 107 12.53 5.00 -8.70
N ILE A 108 11.51 5.51 -8.02
CA ILE A 108 11.62 6.65 -7.09
C ILE A 108 12.56 6.30 -5.93
N LEU A 109 12.38 5.14 -5.29
CA LEU A 109 13.28 4.70 -4.21
C LEU A 109 14.72 4.55 -4.70
N GLY A 110 14.92 4.07 -5.93
CA GLY A 110 16.24 3.97 -6.57
C GLY A 110 16.90 5.32 -6.75
N GLN A 111 16.15 6.35 -7.14
CA GLN A 111 16.65 7.73 -7.21
C GLN A 111 17.03 8.27 -5.82
N LEU A 112 16.27 7.95 -4.79
CA LEU A 112 16.52 8.43 -3.42
C LEU A 112 17.70 7.74 -2.73
N LEU A 113 18.22 6.63 -3.27
CA LEU A 113 19.44 5.98 -2.75
C LEU A 113 20.68 6.89 -2.83
N THR A 114 20.69 7.87 -3.73
CA THR A 114 21.79 8.83 -3.85
C THR A 114 21.71 9.99 -2.86
N SER A 115 20.64 10.08 -2.04
CA SER A 115 20.50 11.14 -1.02
C SER A 115 21.69 11.12 -0.07
N GLU A 116 22.22 12.28 0.33
CA GLU A 116 23.37 12.34 1.25
C GLU A 116 22.99 12.05 2.71
N GLU A 117 21.70 12.14 3.02
CA GLU A 117 21.16 12.07 4.37
C GLU A 117 21.01 10.62 4.86
N ASN A 118 21.59 10.32 6.02
CA ASN A 118 21.66 8.96 6.55
C ASN A 118 20.28 8.43 6.94
N VAL A 119 19.44 9.29 7.53
CA VAL A 119 18.09 8.89 7.97
C VAL A 119 17.20 8.57 6.79
N GLU A 120 17.33 9.34 5.72
CA GLU A 120 16.60 9.12 4.48
C GLU A 120 17.05 7.83 3.78
N ARG A 121 18.36 7.63 3.60
CA ARG A 121 18.89 6.39 3.02
C ARG A 121 18.45 5.14 3.78
N ASP A 122 18.47 5.17 5.12
CA ASP A 122 18.03 4.04 5.93
C ASP A 122 16.52 3.75 5.72
N ALA A 123 15.69 4.78 5.60
CA ALA A 123 14.28 4.61 5.27
C ALA A 123 14.09 4.00 3.87
N VAL A 124 14.86 4.46 2.88
CA VAL A 124 14.84 3.93 1.51
C VAL A 124 15.26 2.46 1.49
N HIS A 125 16.38 2.11 2.13
CA HIS A 125 16.84 0.73 2.23
C HIS A 125 15.80 -0.18 2.89
N LYS A 126 15.18 0.25 3.99
CA LYS A 126 14.12 -0.51 4.66
C LYS A 126 12.89 -0.68 3.78
N ALA A 127 12.49 0.37 3.06
CA ALA A 127 11.35 0.31 2.14
C ALA A 127 11.61 -0.66 0.98
N LEU A 128 12.78 -0.56 0.35
CA LEU A 128 13.19 -1.43 -0.75
C LEU A 128 13.29 -2.90 -0.31
N MET A 129 13.91 -3.16 0.85
CA MET A 129 13.96 -4.51 1.42
C MET A 129 12.57 -5.09 1.69
N SER A 130 11.63 -4.25 2.14
CA SER A 130 10.23 -4.67 2.36
C SER A 130 9.53 -5.02 1.05
N LEU A 131 9.71 -4.23 0.00
CA LEU A 131 9.15 -4.50 -1.34
C LEU A 131 9.70 -5.81 -1.91
N ILE A 132 11.02 -5.98 -1.92
CA ILE A 132 11.67 -7.21 -2.43
C ILE A 132 11.16 -8.45 -1.68
N ARG A 133 11.05 -8.39 -0.35
CA ARG A 133 10.53 -9.51 0.45
C ARG A 133 9.08 -9.84 0.11
N GLN A 134 8.26 -8.84 -0.19
CA GLN A 134 6.87 -9.05 -0.58
C GLN A 134 6.77 -9.74 -1.94
N ASP A 135 7.53 -9.31 -2.94
CA ASP A 135 7.50 -9.90 -4.28
C ASP A 135 8.10 -11.30 -4.32
N VAL A 136 9.22 -11.52 -3.63
CA VAL A 136 9.77 -12.86 -3.44
C VAL A 136 8.71 -13.77 -2.83
N LYS A 137 8.05 -13.37 -1.74
CA LYS A 137 6.98 -14.15 -1.12
C LYS A 137 5.81 -14.43 -2.07
N LYS A 138 5.38 -13.46 -2.89
CA LYS A 138 4.33 -13.67 -3.91
C LYS A 138 4.74 -14.72 -4.92
N ILE A 139 6.00 -14.71 -5.39
CA ILE A 139 6.52 -15.71 -6.33
C ILE A 139 6.49 -17.11 -5.72
N TRP A 140 6.97 -17.28 -4.49
CA TRP A 140 6.96 -18.59 -3.81
C TRP A 140 5.55 -19.11 -3.56
N VAL A 141 4.62 -18.24 -3.10
CA VAL A 141 3.23 -18.62 -2.87
C VAL A 141 2.50 -18.94 -4.17
N GLY A 142 2.69 -18.15 -5.23
CA GLY A 142 2.08 -18.41 -6.54
C GLY A 142 2.52 -19.76 -7.10
N ARG A 143 3.81 -20.09 -7.00
CA ARG A 143 4.34 -21.40 -7.43
C ARG A 143 3.80 -22.57 -6.59
N TRP A 144 3.61 -22.38 -5.29
CA TRP A 144 2.99 -23.40 -4.42
C TRP A 144 1.49 -23.60 -4.71
N ALA A 145 0.76 -22.53 -4.99
CA ALA A 145 -0.65 -22.59 -5.38
C ALA A 145 -0.82 -23.31 -6.74
N GLU A 146 0.06 -23.03 -7.70
CA GLU A 146 0.09 -23.73 -8.98
C GLU A 146 0.41 -25.23 -8.80
N SER A 147 1.42 -25.57 -8.00
CA SER A 147 1.82 -26.96 -7.74
C SER A 147 0.71 -27.77 -7.05
N THR A 148 0.00 -27.18 -6.09
CA THR A 148 -1.16 -27.81 -5.44
C THR A 148 -2.36 -27.93 -6.39
N PHE A 149 -2.60 -26.92 -7.23
CA PHE A 149 -3.66 -26.97 -8.25
C PHE A 149 -3.40 -28.05 -9.31
N ILE A 150 -2.16 -28.20 -9.79
CA ILE A 150 -1.73 -29.27 -10.70
C ILE A 150 -1.95 -30.64 -10.03
N THR A 151 -1.57 -30.78 -8.76
CA THR A 151 -1.78 -32.02 -8.00
C THR A 151 -3.26 -32.36 -7.87
N SER A 152 -4.12 -31.38 -7.57
CA SER A 152 -5.57 -31.59 -7.48
C SER A 152 -6.23 -31.95 -8.82
N ARG A 153 -5.80 -31.33 -9.94
CA ARG A 153 -6.29 -31.72 -11.29
C ARG A 153 -5.84 -33.11 -11.70
N CYS A 154 -4.58 -33.48 -11.44
CA CYS A 154 -4.07 -34.82 -11.73
C CYS A 154 -4.80 -35.92 -10.93
N SER A 155 -5.16 -35.64 -9.67
CA SER A 155 -5.96 -36.57 -8.86
C SER A 155 -7.41 -36.70 -9.34
N ARG A 156 -8.03 -35.60 -9.82
CA ARG A 156 -9.39 -35.60 -10.36
C ARG A 156 -9.49 -36.33 -11.71
N LEU A 157 -8.50 -36.15 -12.59
CA LEU A 157 -8.42 -36.88 -13.86
C LEU A 157 -8.19 -38.40 -13.65
N ARG A 158 -7.36 -38.77 -12.66
CA ARG A 158 -7.20 -40.19 -12.28
C ARG A 158 -8.47 -40.80 -11.67
N GLY A 159 -9.24 -40.05 -10.88
CA GLY A 159 -10.51 -40.51 -10.31
C GLY A 159 -11.65 -40.69 -11.32
N LEU A 160 -11.67 -39.90 -12.40
CA LEU A 160 -12.65 -40.04 -13.49
C LEU A 160 -12.36 -41.24 -14.39
N ASN A 161 -11.07 -41.50 -14.68
CA ASN A 161 -10.68 -42.63 -15.52
C ASN A 161 -10.96 -44.00 -14.85
N SER A 162 -10.93 -44.08 -13.51
CA SER A 162 -11.24 -45.30 -12.77
C SER A 162 -12.74 -45.68 -12.76
N ARG A 163 -13.66 -44.76 -13.08
CA ARG A 163 -15.11 -45.03 -13.12
C ARG A 163 -15.59 -45.55 -14.48
N GLN A 164 -14.86 -45.32 -15.56
CA GLN A 164 -15.23 -45.84 -16.89
C GLN A 164 -14.82 -47.32 -17.11
N VAL A 165 -13.94 -47.89 -16.28
CA VAL A 165 -13.44 -49.26 -16.47
C VAL A 165 -14.33 -50.33 -15.79
N HIS A 166 -15.44 -49.95 -15.15
CA HIS A 166 -16.34 -50.89 -14.45
C HIS A 166 -17.73 -51.09 -15.10
N MET A 167 -17.97 -50.58 -16.32
CA MET A 167 -19.26 -50.72 -17.01
C MET A 167 -19.22 -51.55 -18.32
N HIS A 168 -18.29 -52.49 -18.44
CA HIS A 168 -18.36 -53.51 -19.49
C HIS A 168 -17.86 -54.85 -18.97
N LYS A 169 -18.79 -55.63 -18.39
CA LYS A 169 -18.75 -57.09 -18.29
C LYS A 169 -20.19 -57.57 -18.08
N ASP A 170 -20.92 -57.61 -19.19
CA ASP A 170 -22.02 -58.54 -19.41
C ASP A 170 -21.57 -59.49 -20.53
#